data_AF-U1PRS1-F1
#
_entry.id   AF-U1PRS1-F1
#
_cell.length_a   1.000
_cell.length_b   1.000
_cell.length_c   1.000
_cell.angle_alpha   90.00
_cell.angle_beta   90.00
_cell.angle_gamma   90.00
#
_symmetry.space_group_name_H-M   'P 1'
#
loop_
_entity.id
_entity.type
_entity.pdbx_description
1 polymer ?
#
loop_
_entity_poly.entity_id
_entity_poly.type
_entity_poly.pdbx_seq_one_letter_code
_entity_poly.pdbx_strand_id
1 'polypeptide(L)'
;MSEGQPADGRTTEGSVPTVVQTDGVPGWEPRIDGRRVGVYDVYSRYQQTESVDETATAYRLSEPEVYTALAYAAANPDQMAAIAEHARELYEQHASEGLTPESA
;
A
#
# COMPACT_ATOMS: atom_id res chain seq x y z
N MET A 1 13.04 7.08 -40.48
CA MET A 1 13.79 6.80 -39.25
C MET A 1 12.88 7.19 -38.10
N SER A 2 12.01 6.26 -37.65
CA SER A 2 11.15 6.49 -36.49
C SER A 2 11.95 6.11 -35.26
N GLU A 3 12.28 7.09 -34.42
CA GLU A 3 12.88 6.83 -33.13
C GLU A 3 11.88 6.07 -32.26
N GLY A 4 12.35 4.92 -31.75
CA GLY A 4 11.59 4.04 -30.88
C GLY A 4 11.21 4.77 -29.60
N GLN A 5 9.94 4.63 -29.24
CA GLN A 5 9.39 5.09 -27.97
C GLN A 5 10.09 4.34 -26.82
N PRO A 6 10.76 5.02 -25.86
CA PRO A 6 11.29 4.32 -24.70
C PRO A 6 10.12 3.93 -23.79
N ALA A 7 9.94 2.62 -23.62
CA ALA A 7 9.15 2.05 -22.55
C ALA A 7 9.97 2.14 -21.24
N ASP A 8 10.15 3.35 -20.72
CA ASP A 8 10.85 3.52 -19.44
C ASP A 8 9.89 3.29 -18.28
N GLY A 9 10.21 2.28 -17.47
CA GLY A 9 9.61 2.07 -16.17
C GLY A 9 9.86 3.31 -15.32
N ARG A 10 8.78 4.04 -15.04
CA ARG A 10 8.71 5.27 -14.22
C ARG A 10 9.68 5.26 -13.04
N THR A 11 10.87 5.81 -13.24
CA THR A 11 11.75 6.27 -12.16
C THR A 11 11.42 7.74 -11.90
N THR A 12 10.86 8.03 -10.74
CA THR A 12 11.01 9.35 -10.11
C THR A 12 12.45 9.48 -9.63
N GLU A 13 13.43 9.55 -10.53
CA GLU A 13 14.80 9.91 -10.15
C GLU A 13 14.82 11.42 -9.84
N GLY A 14 14.63 11.74 -8.55
CA GLY A 14 14.78 13.09 -8.01
C GLY A 14 13.63 13.61 -7.14
N SER A 15 12.48 12.93 -7.08
CA SER A 15 11.39 13.32 -6.17
C SER A 15 11.43 12.51 -4.88
N VAL A 16 11.46 13.19 -3.74
CA VAL A 16 11.28 12.54 -2.43
C VAL A 16 9.94 11.79 -2.42
N PRO A 17 9.90 10.51 -2.03
CA PRO A 17 8.63 9.81 -1.87
C PRO A 17 7.77 10.54 -0.84
N THR A 18 6.46 10.62 -1.10
CA THR A 18 5.51 11.25 -0.17
C THR A 18 4.30 10.36 0.04
N VAL A 19 3.63 10.52 1.17
CA VAL A 19 2.33 9.91 1.44
C VAL A 19 1.26 10.94 1.16
N VAL A 20 0.25 10.55 0.38
CA VAL A 20 -0.93 11.35 0.11
C VAL A 20 -2.14 10.74 0.78
N GLN A 21 -2.94 11.61 1.38
CA GLN A 21 -4.24 11.29 1.93
C GLN A 21 -5.24 12.31 1.39
N THR A 22 -6.46 11.86 1.10
CA THR A 22 -7.55 12.76 0.72
C THR A 22 -8.41 13.00 1.95
N ASP A 23 -8.28 14.19 2.52
CA ASP A 23 -9.05 14.59 3.69
C ASP A 23 -10.55 14.59 3.39
N GLY A 24 -11.34 14.15 4.36
CA GLY A 24 -12.81 14.23 4.29
C GLY A 24 -13.48 13.21 3.39
N VAL A 25 -12.76 12.21 2.86
CA VAL A 25 -13.38 11.09 2.14
C VAL A 25 -13.27 9.80 2.97
N PRO A 26 -14.39 9.34 3.58
CA PRO A 26 -14.41 8.07 4.31
C PRO A 26 -13.96 6.92 3.42
N GLY A 27 -13.05 6.08 3.93
CA GLY A 27 -12.50 4.93 3.21
C GLY A 27 -11.30 5.24 2.31
N TRP A 28 -10.85 6.49 2.20
CA TRP A 28 -9.59 6.79 1.50
C TRP A 28 -8.40 6.67 2.44
N GLU A 29 -7.75 5.51 2.35
CA GLU A 29 -6.55 5.20 3.12
C GLU A 29 -5.34 5.99 2.63
N PRO A 30 -4.42 6.38 3.54
CA PRO A 30 -3.15 6.99 3.17
C PRO A 30 -2.36 6.04 2.26
N ARG A 31 -1.79 6.58 1.19
CA ARG A 31 -1.05 5.81 0.18
C ARG A 31 0.20 6.53 -0.28
N ILE A 32 1.14 5.78 -0.83
CA ILE A 32 2.35 6.34 -1.43
C ILE A 32 1.96 7.10 -2.71
N ASP A 33 2.44 8.33 -2.88
CA ASP A 33 2.11 9.16 -4.05
C ASP A 33 2.55 8.48 -5.36
N GLY A 34 1.73 8.64 -6.41
CA GLY A 34 1.92 7.95 -7.69
C GLY A 34 1.72 6.43 -7.63
N ARG A 35 1.40 5.86 -6.45
CA ARG A 35 1.11 4.43 -6.25
C ARG A 35 -0.33 4.21 -5.82
N ARG A 36 -0.83 3.00 -6.10
CA ARG A 36 -2.11 2.50 -5.57
C ARG A 36 -1.90 1.59 -4.36
N VAL A 37 -0.81 1.81 -3.63
CA VAL A 37 -0.39 0.96 -2.50
C VAL A 37 -0.62 1.74 -1.22
N GLY A 38 -1.48 1.21 -0.34
CA GLY A 38 -1.78 1.81 0.95
C GLY A 38 -0.61 1.72 1.91
N VAL A 39 -0.48 2.70 2.81
CA VAL A 39 0.55 2.68 3.86
C VAL A 39 0.34 1.48 4.79
N TYR A 40 -0.91 1.16 5.12
CA TYR A 40 -1.24 0.01 5.97
C TYR A 40 -0.84 -1.32 5.33
N ASP A 41 -1.01 -1.49 4.02
CA ASP A 41 -0.58 -2.71 3.30
C ASP A 41 0.93 -2.93 3.43
N VAL A 42 1.71 -1.87 3.21
CA VAL A 42 3.19 -1.90 3.34
C VAL A 42 3.59 -2.20 4.78
N TYR A 43 2.98 -1.52 5.74
CA TYR A 43 3.26 -1.72 7.16
C TYR A 43 2.92 -3.14 7.61
N SER A 44 1.73 -3.64 7.26
CA SER A 44 1.28 -5.00 7.60
C SER A 44 2.19 -6.06 6.99
N ARG A 45 2.62 -5.88 5.74
CA ARG A 45 3.57 -6.79 5.10
C ARG A 45 4.93 -6.78 5.78
N TYR A 46 5.46 -5.59 6.10
CA TYR A 46 6.72 -5.47 6.82
C TYR A 46 6.66 -6.13 8.19
N GLN A 47 5.54 -6.02 8.92
CA GLN A 47 5.37 -6.72 10.20
C GLN A 47 5.38 -8.25 10.08
N GLN A 48 5.11 -8.81 8.89
CA GLN A 48 5.14 -10.25 8.64
C GLN A 48 6.52 -10.76 8.22
N THR A 49 7.30 -9.94 7.51
CA THR A 49 8.60 -10.34 6.96
C THR A 49 9.80 -9.77 7.72
N GLU A 50 9.61 -8.67 8.44
CA GLU A 50 10.64 -7.81 9.03
C GLU A 50 11.73 -7.38 8.02
N SER A 51 11.41 -7.43 6.72
CA SER A 51 12.34 -7.20 5.62
C SER A 51 11.84 -6.11 4.69
N VAL A 52 12.63 -5.04 4.55
CA VAL A 52 12.34 -3.91 3.65
C VAL A 52 12.45 -4.33 2.19
N ASP A 53 13.49 -5.08 1.84
CA ASP A 53 13.73 -5.57 0.46
C ASP A 53 12.60 -6.50 -0.01
N GLU A 54 12.17 -7.43 0.84
CA GLU A 54 11.05 -8.31 0.50
C GLU A 54 9.73 -7.55 0.37
N THR A 55 9.50 -6.56 1.23
CA THR A 55 8.32 -5.70 1.17
C THR A 55 8.32 -4.85 -0.10
N ALA A 56 9.46 -4.27 -0.44
CA ALA A 56 9.67 -3.50 -1.67
C ALA A 56 9.38 -4.35 -2.91
N THR A 57 9.92 -5.57 -2.94
CA THR A 57 9.69 -6.55 -4.01
C THR A 57 8.21 -6.92 -4.14
N ALA A 58 7.53 -7.19 -3.02
CA ALA A 58 6.11 -7.58 -3.04
C ALA A 58 5.19 -6.53 -3.69
N TYR A 59 5.46 -5.24 -3.43
CA TYR A 59 4.63 -4.14 -3.94
C TYR A 59 5.24 -3.38 -5.14
N ARG A 60 6.39 -3.82 -5.66
CA ARG A 60 7.16 -3.12 -6.70
C ARG A 60 7.45 -1.66 -6.32
N LEU A 61 7.81 -1.47 -5.07
CA LEU A 61 8.26 -0.20 -4.50
C LEU A 61 9.79 -0.19 -4.47
N SER A 62 10.35 1.00 -4.39
CA SER A 62 11.74 1.23 -3.98
C SER A 62 11.87 1.19 -2.45
N GLU A 63 13.07 0.91 -1.92
CA GLU A 63 13.28 0.96 -0.47
C GLU A 63 12.93 2.32 0.16
N PRO A 64 13.28 3.49 -0.44
CA PRO A 64 12.84 4.79 0.09
C PRO A 64 11.32 4.94 0.20
N GLU A 65 10.55 4.39 -0.74
CA GLU A 65 9.08 4.39 -0.68
C GLU A 65 8.57 3.53 0.48
N VAL A 66 9.19 2.37 0.72
CA VAL A 66 8.87 1.52 1.89
C VAL A 66 9.21 2.25 3.19
N TYR A 67 10.42 2.80 3.32
CA TYR A 67 10.80 3.58 4.51
C TYR A 67 9.88 4.77 4.75
N THR A 68 9.43 5.44 3.70
CA THR A 68 8.49 6.56 3.79
C THR A 68 7.14 6.10 4.35
N ALA A 69 6.61 4.98 3.86
CA ALA A 69 5.38 4.39 4.40
C ALA A 69 5.55 3.96 5.87
N LEU A 70 6.66 3.31 6.22
CA LEU A 70 6.94 2.89 7.60
C LEU A 70 7.08 4.10 8.55
N ALA A 71 7.74 5.17 8.10
CA ALA A 71 7.84 6.40 8.88
C ALA A 71 6.46 7.05 9.12
N TYR A 72 5.61 7.06 8.10
CA TYR A 72 4.23 7.55 8.24
C TYR A 72 3.42 6.68 9.21
N ALA A 73 3.50 5.35 9.09
CA ALA A 73 2.80 4.42 9.99
C ALA A 73 3.26 4.59 11.44
N ALA A 74 4.56 4.72 11.68
CA ALA A 74 5.11 4.96 13.02
C ALA A 74 4.68 6.30 13.62
N ALA A 75 4.50 7.33 12.79
CA ALA A 75 4.01 8.64 13.21
C ALA A 75 2.48 8.67 13.45
N ASN A 76 1.72 7.73 12.89
CA ASN A 76 0.26 7.72 12.93
C ASN A 76 -0.30 6.35 13.40
N PRO A 77 0.06 5.87 14.60
CA PRO A 77 -0.35 4.54 15.06
C PRO A 77 -1.87 4.39 15.20
N ASP A 78 -2.58 5.41 15.67
CA ASP A 78 -4.05 5.39 15.83
C ASP A 78 -4.77 5.23 14.49
N GLN A 79 -4.24 5.89 13.45
CA GLN A 79 -4.76 5.76 12.10
C GLN A 79 -4.53 4.36 11.54
N MET A 80 -3.37 3.76 11.79
CA MET A 80 -3.08 2.38 11.39
C MET A 80 -4.01 1.39 12.10
N ALA A 81 -4.31 1.62 13.38
CA ALA A 81 -5.26 0.80 14.14
C ALA A 81 -6.69 0.90 13.57
N ALA A 82 -7.16 2.11 13.25
CA ALA A 82 -8.48 2.32 12.65
C ALA A 82 -8.60 1.64 11.26
N ILE A 83 -7.55 1.71 10.44
CA ILE A 83 -7.52 1.01 9.15
C ILE A 83 -7.53 -0.51 9.35
N ALA A 84 -6.78 -1.02 10.33
CA ALA A 84 -6.76 -2.45 10.64
C ALA A 84 -8.13 -2.98 11.08
N GLU A 85 -8.85 -2.20 11.90
CA GLU A 85 -10.22 -2.51 12.33
C GLU A 85 -11.17 -2.54 11.13
N HIS A 86 -11.19 -1.48 10.32
CA HIS A 86 -12.02 -1.40 9.13
C HIS A 86 -11.72 -2.53 8.12
N ALA A 87 -10.44 -2.86 7.91
CA ALA A 87 -10.06 -3.98 7.05
C ALA A 87 -10.62 -5.30 7.59
N ARG A 88 -10.55 -5.54 8.91
CA ARG A 88 -11.12 -6.74 9.54
C ARG A 88 -12.64 -6.79 9.34
N GLU A 89 -13.35 -5.69 9.56
CA GLU A 89 -14.81 -5.62 9.37
C GLU A 89 -15.21 -5.98 7.94
N LEU A 90 -14.50 -5.45 6.93
CA LEU A 90 -14.75 -5.79 5.53
C LEU A 90 -14.52 -7.27 5.23
N TYR A 91 -13.44 -7.85 5.77
CA TYR A 91 -13.19 -9.30 5.63
C TYR A 91 -14.27 -10.14 6.29
N GLU A 92 -14.75 -9.76 7.48
CA GLU A 92 -15.80 -10.48 8.20
C GLU A 92 -17.15 -10.40 7.48
N GLN A 93 -17.50 -9.23 6.93
CA GLN A 93 -18.69 -9.04 6.10
C GLN A 93 -18.64 -9.95 4.86
N HIS A 94 -17.54 -9.92 4.11
CA HIS A 94 -17.39 -10.78 2.93
C HIS A 94 -17.31 -12.27 3.27
N ALA A 95 -16.74 -12.65 4.42
CA ALA A 95 -16.74 -14.04 4.89
C ALA A 95 -18.14 -14.53 5.25
N SER A 96 -18.99 -13.64 5.78
CA SER A 96 -20.39 -13.95 6.09
C SER A 96 -21.27 -14.09 4.84
N GLU A 97 -20.90 -13.44 3.74
CA GLU A 97 -21.59 -13.49 2.45
C GLU A 97 -21.03 -14.58 1.51
N GLY A 98 -19.81 -15.07 1.78
CA GLY A 98 -18.98 -15.85 0.84
C GLY A 98 -18.90 -17.36 1.06
N LEU A 99 -19.92 -18.05 1.59
CA LEU A 99 -19.98 -19.51 1.53
C LEU A 99 -20.76 -20.00 0.30
N THR A 100 -20.14 -19.89 -0.88
CA THR A 100 -20.09 -20.96 -1.91
C THR A 100 -19.15 -20.54 -3.07
N PRO A 101 -18.08 -21.28 -3.33
CA PRO A 101 -17.80 -21.76 -4.67
C PRO A 101 -18.38 -23.17 -4.77
N GLU A 102 -19.34 -23.32 -5.66
CA GLU A 102 -19.86 -24.58 -6.17
C GLU A 102 -18.70 -25.52 -6.51
N SER A 103 -18.62 -26.65 -5.81
CA SER A 103 -17.79 -27.78 -6.19
C SER A 103 -18.30 -28.31 -7.54
N ALA A 104 -17.60 -28.02 -8.63
CA ALA A 104 -17.83 -28.59 -9.96
C ALA A 104 -16.55 -29.25 -10.49
#